data_AF-A0A1H9IAG1-F1
#
_entry.id   AF-A0A1H9IAG1-F1
#
_cell.length_a   1.000
_cell.length_b   1.000
_cell.length_c   1.000
_cell.angle_alpha   90.00
_cell.angle_beta   90.00
_cell.angle_gamma   90.00
#
_symmetry.space_group_name_H-M   'P 1'
#
loop_
_entity.id
_entity.type
_entity.pdbx_description
1 polymer ?
#
loop_
_entity_poly.entity_id
_entity_poly.type
_entity_poly.pdbx_seq_one_letter_code
_entity_poly.pdbx_strand_id
1 'polypeptide(L)'
;MQMPIKTHIPPVGDCTDLLERLTTYISRFDKKWINEIVPAKTEYIDTLKNLTQINKYNYHFPKEYEIYLKYMGQDDKDLLKTQLPGYASVSEIIDTYEGIHEEEPDTLSDKYIHFFQTELFYGQLSFDFTQTDNPQIVKTDEDSQFVSYYADNFEKFLFQCAFSKYEKLNYDTSIIFAGSPNMLKEAIKRHNESDIFNIIEKFSKTYDFQRAWFSDLTHHIGFKDGIGFYIENRDNSLCGFIAGDLDKQIDNIAETLLVELNVIKIN
;
A
#
# COMPACT_ATOMS: atom_id res chain seq x y z
N MET A 1 23.57 -23.42 -13.54
CA MET A 1 23.53 -21.96 -13.70
C MET A 1 22.06 -21.58 -13.78
N GLN A 2 21.46 -21.13 -12.67
CA GLN A 2 20.06 -20.68 -12.68
C GLN A 2 19.96 -19.45 -13.57
N MET A 3 19.09 -19.47 -14.56
CA MET A 3 18.77 -18.26 -15.33
C MET A 3 18.24 -17.21 -14.35
N PRO A 4 18.68 -15.95 -14.42
CA PRO A 4 18.12 -14.89 -13.60
C PRO A 4 16.62 -14.82 -13.89
N ILE A 5 15.81 -14.87 -12.83
CA ILE A 5 14.38 -14.57 -12.91
C ILE A 5 14.27 -13.20 -13.59
N LYS A 6 13.59 -13.11 -14.74
CA LYS A 6 13.29 -11.82 -15.37
C LYS A 6 12.18 -11.16 -14.57
N THR A 7 12.50 -10.73 -13.35
CA THR A 7 11.57 -10.02 -12.49
C THR A 7 11.39 -8.61 -13.04
N HIS A 8 10.13 -8.21 -13.12
CA HIS A 8 9.70 -6.84 -13.45
C HIS A 8 9.57 -5.96 -12.21
N ILE A 9 9.79 -6.55 -11.04
CA ILE A 9 9.75 -5.88 -9.76
C ILE A 9 11.07 -5.12 -9.60
N PRO A 10 11.03 -3.80 -9.33
CA PRO A 10 12.25 -3.05 -9.05
C PRO A 10 13.02 -3.67 -7.89
N PRO A 11 14.35 -3.78 -7.96
CA PRO A 11 15.13 -4.56 -7.00
C PRO A 11 15.24 -3.90 -5.62
N VAL A 12 15.20 -2.56 -5.57
CA VAL A 12 15.36 -1.75 -4.35
C VAL A 12 14.51 -0.47 -4.42
N GLY A 13 14.29 0.13 -3.26
CA GLY A 13 13.71 1.46 -3.12
C GLY A 13 14.77 2.55 -3.27
N ASP A 14 14.43 3.63 -3.97
CA ASP A 14 15.25 4.83 -4.15
C ASP A 14 14.37 5.98 -4.65
N CYS A 15 14.14 6.99 -3.81
CA CYS A 15 13.26 8.09 -4.20
C CYS A 15 13.84 9.00 -5.31
N THR A 16 15.10 8.84 -5.72
CA THR A 16 15.71 9.66 -6.79
C THR A 16 15.18 9.33 -8.18
N ASP A 17 14.74 8.09 -8.42
CA ASP A 17 14.19 7.61 -9.69
C ASP A 17 12.77 7.01 -9.53
N LEU A 18 12.07 7.38 -8.43
CA LEU A 18 10.74 6.89 -8.06
C LEU A 18 9.76 6.84 -9.24
N LEU A 19 9.58 7.97 -9.93
CA LEU A 19 8.62 8.05 -11.03
C LEU A 19 9.00 7.13 -12.19
N GLU A 20 10.28 7.03 -12.52
CA GLU A 20 10.77 6.18 -13.61
C GLU A 20 10.54 4.71 -13.29
N ARG A 21 10.89 4.27 -12.08
CA ARG A 21 10.68 2.88 -11.64
C ARG A 21 9.19 2.53 -11.58
N LEU A 22 8.37 3.41 -11.02
CA LEU A 22 6.92 3.20 -10.93
C LEU A 22 6.28 3.15 -12.32
N THR A 23 6.65 4.08 -13.20
CA THR A 23 6.18 4.12 -14.60
C THR A 23 6.62 2.89 -15.37
N THR A 24 7.87 2.44 -15.20
CA THR A 24 8.39 1.24 -15.86
C THR A 24 7.62 0.00 -15.44
N TYR A 25 7.30 -0.13 -14.15
CA TYR A 25 6.48 -1.20 -13.62
C TYR A 25 5.06 -1.15 -14.21
N ILE A 26 4.36 -0.02 -14.06
CA ILE A 26 2.95 0.14 -14.48
C ILE A 26 2.80 0.02 -16.01
N SER A 27 3.75 0.54 -16.80
CA SER A 27 3.68 0.54 -18.28
C SER A 27 3.68 -0.86 -18.90
N ARG A 28 3.98 -1.91 -18.12
CA ARG A 28 3.80 -3.30 -18.57
C ARG A 28 2.32 -3.67 -18.70
N PHE A 29 1.48 -3.06 -17.88
CA PHE A 29 0.05 -3.33 -17.76
C PHE A 29 -0.78 -2.21 -18.39
N ASP A 30 -0.38 -0.97 -18.15
CA ASP A 30 -1.03 0.23 -18.61
C ASP A 30 0.00 1.24 -19.13
N LYS A 31 0.25 1.16 -20.45
CA LYS A 31 1.18 2.07 -21.15
C LYS A 31 0.68 3.52 -21.20
N LYS A 32 -0.60 3.76 -20.93
CA LYS A 32 -1.20 5.09 -21.02
C LYS A 32 -1.16 5.82 -19.69
N TRP A 33 -1.09 5.11 -18.57
CA TRP A 33 -1.08 5.65 -17.21
C TRP A 33 -0.23 6.93 -17.05
N ILE A 34 1.02 6.92 -17.51
CA ILE A 34 1.94 8.08 -17.39
C ILE A 34 1.46 9.34 -18.13
N ASN A 35 0.66 9.18 -19.19
CA ASN A 35 0.07 10.30 -19.95
C ASN A 35 -1.29 10.72 -19.40
N GLU A 36 -1.83 9.94 -18.47
CA GLU A 36 -3.17 10.14 -17.91
C GLU A 36 -3.10 10.75 -16.50
N ILE A 37 -2.06 10.46 -15.71
CA ILE A 37 -1.85 11.11 -14.40
C ILE A 37 -1.81 12.64 -14.53
N VAL A 38 -2.31 13.33 -13.49
CA VAL A 38 -2.38 14.78 -13.45
C VAL A 38 -1.59 15.32 -12.26
N PRO A 39 -0.61 16.20 -12.50
CA PRO A 39 0.16 16.82 -11.42
C PRO A 39 -0.69 17.81 -10.63
N ALA A 40 -0.38 17.95 -9.34
CA ALA A 40 -0.92 19.05 -8.54
C ALA A 40 -0.39 20.39 -9.05
N LYS A 41 -1.25 21.41 -9.04
CA LYS A 41 -0.80 22.80 -9.24
C LYS A 41 0.07 23.23 -8.07
N THR A 42 1.11 24.03 -8.33
CA THR A 42 1.98 24.58 -7.27
C THR A 42 1.17 25.33 -6.21
N GLU A 43 0.16 26.10 -6.62
CA GLU A 43 -0.76 26.81 -5.72
C GLU A 43 -1.46 25.87 -4.74
N TYR A 44 -1.88 24.68 -5.17
CA TYR A 44 -2.52 23.70 -4.29
C TYR A 44 -1.51 23.05 -3.34
N ILE A 45 -0.28 22.80 -3.79
CA ILE A 45 0.78 22.29 -2.92
C ILE A 45 1.08 23.32 -1.81
N ASP A 46 1.16 24.61 -2.17
CA ASP A 46 1.40 25.69 -1.21
C ASP A 46 0.23 25.87 -0.24
N THR A 47 -1.01 25.82 -0.75
CA THR A 47 -2.22 25.82 0.10
C THR A 47 -2.21 24.66 1.08
N LEU A 48 -1.91 23.44 0.61
CA LEU A 48 -1.81 22.26 1.48
C LEU A 48 -0.71 22.44 2.56
N LYS A 49 0.47 22.96 2.19
CA LYS A 49 1.55 23.27 3.15
C LYS A 49 1.11 24.28 4.21
N ASN A 50 0.27 25.25 3.85
CA ASN A 50 -0.25 26.23 4.79
C ASN A 50 -1.32 25.62 5.71
N LEU A 51 -2.29 24.89 5.16
CA LEU A 51 -3.38 24.28 5.92
C LEU A 51 -2.88 23.22 6.91
N THR A 52 -1.89 22.42 6.51
CA THR A 52 -1.22 21.41 7.36
C THR A 52 -0.35 22.04 8.44
N GLN A 53 -0.06 23.34 8.35
CA GLN A 53 0.90 24.06 9.22
C GLN A 53 2.29 23.39 9.29
N ILE A 54 2.67 22.61 8.27
CA ILE A 54 3.88 21.78 8.31
C ILE A 54 5.16 22.59 8.59
N ASN A 55 5.22 23.81 8.04
CA ASN A 55 6.34 24.74 8.24
C ASN A 55 6.41 25.32 9.66
N LYS A 56 5.26 25.50 10.33
CA LYS A 56 5.21 26.02 11.73
C LYS A 56 5.88 25.03 12.69
N TYR A 57 5.75 23.74 12.41
CA TYR A 57 6.33 22.66 13.19
C TYR A 57 7.70 22.19 12.68
N ASN A 58 8.28 22.90 11.70
CA ASN A 58 9.58 22.57 11.09
C ASN A 58 9.65 21.14 10.53
N TYR A 59 8.53 20.65 10.00
CA TYR A 59 8.49 19.42 9.23
C TYR A 59 8.61 19.71 7.74
N HIS A 60 8.91 18.67 6.99
CA HIS A 60 8.87 18.67 5.54
C HIS A 60 8.06 17.46 5.08
N PHE A 61 7.33 17.62 3.98
CA PHE A 61 6.71 16.46 3.36
C PHE A 61 7.79 15.45 2.99
N PRO A 62 7.51 14.14 3.13
CA PRO A 62 8.41 13.12 2.60
C PRO A 62 8.71 13.40 1.14
N LYS A 63 9.97 13.22 0.74
CA LYS A 63 10.42 13.55 -0.61
C LYS A 63 9.63 12.78 -1.68
N GLU A 64 9.27 11.55 -1.36
CA GLU A 64 8.44 10.64 -2.14
C GLU A 64 7.04 11.24 -2.37
N TYR A 65 6.46 11.85 -1.33
CA TYR A 65 5.16 12.52 -1.42
C TYR A 65 5.25 13.83 -2.21
N GLU A 66 6.33 14.60 -2.08
CA GLU A 66 6.55 15.76 -2.93
C GLU A 66 6.68 15.40 -4.42
N ILE A 67 7.36 14.29 -4.74
CA ILE A 67 7.42 13.73 -6.10
C ILE A 67 6.02 13.33 -6.56
N TYR A 68 5.26 12.61 -5.73
CA TYR A 68 3.89 12.23 -6.03
C TYR A 68 3.02 13.45 -6.34
N LEU A 69 3.03 14.47 -5.49
CA LEU A 69 2.27 15.70 -5.70
C LEU A 69 2.62 16.33 -7.06
N LYS A 70 3.92 16.44 -7.35
CA LYS A 70 4.43 17.07 -8.58
C LYS A 70 4.04 16.36 -9.87
N TYR A 71 3.80 15.05 -9.85
CA TYR A 71 3.54 14.28 -11.07
C TYR A 71 2.12 13.70 -11.17
N MET A 72 1.51 13.36 -10.04
CA MET A 72 0.23 12.66 -9.98
C MET A 72 -0.65 13.11 -8.80
N GLY A 73 -0.35 14.25 -8.17
CA GLY A 73 -1.04 14.72 -6.98
C GLY A 73 -2.49 15.14 -7.18
N GLN A 74 -2.90 15.45 -8.41
CA GLN A 74 -4.30 15.84 -8.69
C GLN A 74 -5.12 14.66 -9.17
N ASP A 75 -4.51 13.72 -9.89
CA ASP A 75 -5.14 12.48 -10.34
C ASP A 75 -4.04 11.43 -10.57
N ASP A 76 -4.03 10.39 -9.75
CA ASP A 76 -3.08 9.27 -9.82
C ASP A 76 -3.63 8.07 -10.61
N LYS A 77 -4.78 8.27 -11.27
CA LYS A 77 -5.57 7.24 -11.95
C LYS A 77 -5.96 6.11 -11.02
N ASP A 78 -6.49 6.46 -9.85
CA ASP A 78 -6.98 5.56 -8.81
C ASP A 78 -5.89 4.63 -8.27
N LEU A 79 -4.63 5.08 -8.23
CA LEU A 79 -3.53 4.26 -7.74
C LEU A 79 -3.69 4.04 -6.23
N LEU A 80 -3.75 5.12 -5.44
CA LEU A 80 -3.95 5.05 -3.98
C LEU A 80 -5.33 4.48 -3.61
N LYS A 81 -6.36 4.81 -4.41
CA LYS A 81 -7.74 4.32 -4.20
C LYS A 81 -7.89 2.81 -4.37
N THR A 82 -6.85 2.11 -4.86
CA THR A 82 -6.85 0.64 -4.96
C THR A 82 -6.85 -0.03 -3.59
N GLN A 83 -6.16 0.55 -2.59
CA GLN A 83 -6.04 -0.07 -1.27
C GLN A 83 -7.21 0.26 -0.36
N LEU A 84 -7.72 1.48 -0.46
CA LEU A 84 -8.87 1.96 0.29
C LEU A 84 -9.72 2.85 -0.61
N PRO A 85 -11.05 2.69 -0.64
CA PRO A 85 -11.94 3.69 -1.25
C PRO A 85 -11.78 5.03 -0.53
N GLY A 86 -11.56 6.11 -1.28
CA GLY A 86 -11.33 7.42 -0.68
C GLY A 86 -10.92 8.50 -1.65
N TYR A 87 -10.46 9.59 -1.06
CA TYR A 87 -10.03 10.81 -1.68
C TYR A 87 -8.53 10.97 -1.51
N ALA A 88 -7.85 11.28 -2.61
CA ALA A 88 -6.39 11.28 -2.71
C ALA A 88 -5.85 12.47 -3.51
N SER A 89 -6.71 13.16 -4.25
CA SER A 89 -6.30 14.33 -4.98
C SER A 89 -6.02 15.47 -4.02
N VAL A 90 -5.01 16.28 -4.31
CA VAL A 90 -4.61 17.41 -3.48
C VAL A 90 -5.78 18.37 -3.21
N SER A 91 -6.69 18.57 -4.19
CA SER A 91 -7.86 19.42 -4.00
C SER A 91 -8.85 18.84 -3.01
N GLU A 92 -9.15 17.54 -3.08
CA GLU A 92 -10.05 16.89 -2.12
C GLU A 92 -9.46 16.89 -0.70
N ILE A 93 -8.13 16.74 -0.60
CA ILE A 93 -7.43 16.81 0.70
C ILE A 93 -7.43 18.22 1.27
N ILE A 94 -7.30 19.25 0.42
CA ILE A 94 -7.48 20.66 0.82
C ILE A 94 -8.89 20.89 1.34
N ASP A 95 -9.92 20.45 0.60
CA ASP A 95 -11.33 20.60 1.02
C ASP A 95 -11.57 19.96 2.40
N THR A 96 -10.94 18.81 2.66
CA THR A 96 -10.99 18.12 3.96
C THR A 96 -10.36 18.97 5.07
N TYR A 97 -9.17 19.54 4.82
CA TYR A 97 -8.52 20.43 5.78
C TYR A 97 -9.31 21.71 6.04
N GLU A 98 -9.88 22.31 5.00
CA GLU A 98 -10.70 23.53 5.12
C GLU A 98 -11.95 23.26 5.98
N GLY A 99 -12.63 22.12 5.77
CA GLY A 99 -13.74 21.70 6.64
C GLY A 99 -13.33 21.55 8.11
N ILE A 100 -12.19 20.91 8.39
CA ILE A 100 -11.66 20.78 9.76
C ILE A 100 -11.34 22.15 10.36
N HIS A 101 -10.69 23.05 9.60
CA HIS A 101 -10.36 24.40 10.08
C HIS A 101 -11.61 25.25 10.38
N GLU A 102 -12.67 25.10 9.60
CA GLU A 102 -13.94 25.81 9.81
C GLU A 102 -14.67 25.32 11.07
N GLU A 103 -14.68 24.01 11.30
CA GLU A 103 -15.41 23.40 12.41
C GLU A 103 -14.60 23.41 13.72
N GLU A 104 -13.31 23.13 13.65
CA GLU A 104 -12.43 22.91 14.80
C GLU A 104 -10.97 23.38 14.55
N PRO A 105 -10.71 24.70 14.44
CA PRO A 105 -9.41 25.24 14.03
C PRO A 105 -8.22 24.85 14.93
N ASP A 106 -8.48 24.42 16.17
CA ASP A 106 -7.47 24.04 17.16
C ASP A 106 -7.15 22.53 17.21
N THR A 107 -7.82 21.69 16.42
CA THR A 107 -7.68 20.22 16.50
C THR A 107 -6.66 19.62 15.54
N LEU A 108 -6.01 20.44 14.72
CA LEU A 108 -4.97 19.96 13.82
C LEU A 108 -3.76 19.44 14.59
N SER A 109 -3.58 18.12 14.48
CA SER A 109 -2.46 17.41 15.07
C SER A 109 -1.13 17.97 14.59
N ASP A 110 -0.27 18.34 15.52
CA ASP A 110 1.14 18.70 15.27
C ASP A 110 2.02 17.46 14.98
N LYS A 111 1.41 16.29 14.78
CA LYS A 111 2.11 15.00 14.64
C LYS A 111 1.65 14.20 13.44
N TYR A 112 0.41 14.39 13.01
CA TYR A 112 -0.21 13.61 11.94
C TYR A 112 -0.63 14.54 10.82
N ILE A 113 -0.02 14.38 9.65
CA ILE A 113 -0.38 15.14 8.46
C ILE A 113 -1.07 14.20 7.47
N HIS A 114 -2.37 14.41 7.26
CA HIS A 114 -3.18 13.56 6.42
C HIS A 114 -2.94 13.85 4.94
N PHE A 115 -2.90 12.79 4.14
CA PHE A 115 -2.74 12.88 2.69
C PHE A 115 -3.78 12.04 1.93
N PHE A 116 -4.62 11.30 2.66
CA PHE A 116 -5.68 10.47 2.12
C PHE A 116 -6.85 10.44 3.10
N GLN A 117 -8.07 10.57 2.60
CA GLN A 117 -9.30 10.49 3.37
C GLN A 117 -10.14 9.32 2.86
N THR A 118 -10.59 8.40 3.71
CA THR A 118 -11.47 7.32 3.25
C THR A 118 -12.85 7.86 2.91
N GLU A 119 -13.55 7.16 2.01
CA GLU A 119 -14.96 7.44 1.74
C GLU A 119 -15.80 7.41 3.03
N LEU A 120 -16.88 8.19 3.04
CA LEU A 120 -17.80 8.34 4.18
C LEU A 120 -17.13 8.86 5.46
N PHE A 121 -15.92 9.42 5.34
CA PHE A 121 -15.14 10.06 6.39
C PHE A 121 -14.70 9.16 7.56
N TYR A 122 -14.84 7.83 7.43
CA TYR A 122 -14.55 6.86 8.49
C TYR A 122 -13.08 6.76 8.94
N GLY A 123 -12.15 7.37 8.23
CA GLY A 123 -10.74 7.40 8.62
C GLY A 123 -9.83 8.08 7.60
N GLN A 124 -8.56 8.20 7.94
CA GLN A 124 -7.56 8.90 7.15
C GLN A 124 -6.22 8.18 7.18
N LEU A 125 -5.41 8.35 6.13
CA LEU A 125 -3.99 8.01 6.17
C LEU A 125 -3.17 9.26 6.39
N SER A 126 -2.23 9.17 7.32
CA SER A 126 -1.40 10.29 7.73
C SER A 126 0.07 9.91 7.80
N PHE A 127 0.94 10.88 7.55
CA PHE A 127 2.34 10.82 7.92
C PHE A 127 2.47 11.02 9.42
N ASP A 128 3.15 10.09 10.10
CA ASP A 128 3.44 10.15 11.53
C ASP A 128 4.83 10.75 11.79
N PHE A 129 4.84 12.03 12.17
CA PHE A 129 6.03 12.80 12.51
C PHE A 129 6.45 12.67 13.99
N THR A 130 5.84 11.78 14.78
CA THR A 130 6.20 11.65 16.21
C THR A 130 7.62 11.15 16.44
N GLN A 131 8.18 10.39 15.49
CA GLN A 131 9.45 9.67 15.71
C GLN A 131 10.60 10.14 14.81
N THR A 132 10.34 10.57 13.56
CA THR A 132 11.42 10.85 12.60
C THR A 132 11.00 11.83 11.48
N ASP A 133 12.00 12.36 10.75
CA ASP A 133 11.81 13.14 9.51
C ASP A 133 11.46 12.28 8.28
N ASN A 134 11.50 10.95 8.41
CA ASN A 134 11.03 9.99 7.40
C ASN A 134 9.80 9.25 7.95
N PRO A 135 8.63 9.92 7.98
CA PRO A 135 7.47 9.43 8.69
C PRO A 135 6.93 8.15 8.07
N GLN A 136 6.57 7.20 8.95
CA GLN A 136 5.72 6.09 8.57
C GLN A 136 4.31 6.58 8.24
N ILE A 137 3.53 5.72 7.59
CA ILE A 137 2.12 5.96 7.33
C ILE A 137 1.32 5.24 8.41
N VAL A 138 0.38 5.98 8.97
CA VAL A 138 -0.59 5.47 9.95
C VAL A 138 -2.01 5.68 9.46
N LYS A 139 -2.93 4.85 9.96
CA LYS A 139 -4.36 5.00 9.78
C LYS A 139 -4.99 5.43 11.10
N THR A 140 -5.88 6.41 11.01
CA THR A 140 -6.76 6.81 12.11
C THR A 140 -8.19 6.60 11.64
N ASP A 141 -9.03 6.00 12.49
CA ASP A 141 -10.46 5.88 12.23
C ASP A 141 -11.21 7.00 12.99
N GLU A 142 -12.29 7.53 12.42
CA GLU A 142 -13.03 8.70 12.91
C GLU A 142 -13.45 8.55 14.40
N ASP A 143 -13.90 7.35 14.78
CA ASP A 143 -14.35 7.03 16.13
C ASP A 143 -13.23 6.51 17.06
N SER A 144 -12.00 6.41 16.57
CA SER A 144 -10.90 5.73 17.25
C SER A 144 -9.87 6.72 17.76
N GLN A 145 -9.59 6.67 19.07
CA GLN A 145 -8.38 7.27 19.64
C GLN A 145 -7.11 6.48 19.28
N PHE A 146 -7.25 5.34 18.61
CA PHE A 146 -6.13 4.49 18.22
C PHE A 146 -5.63 4.83 16.82
N VAL A 147 -4.33 5.05 16.75
CA VAL A 147 -3.56 5.20 15.52
C VAL A 147 -2.87 3.87 15.26
N SER A 148 -3.10 3.28 14.09
CA SER A 148 -2.51 2.00 13.69
C SER A 148 -1.47 2.19 12.59
N TYR A 149 -0.41 1.39 12.65
CA TYR A 149 0.59 1.33 11.57
C TYR A 149 -0.10 0.90 10.26
N TYR A 150 0.26 1.56 9.16
CA TYR A 150 -0.28 1.24 7.84
C TYR A 150 0.79 0.86 6.83
N ALA A 151 1.87 1.64 6.70
CA ALA A 151 2.99 1.33 5.82
C ALA A 151 4.26 2.03 6.29
N ASP A 152 5.42 1.47 5.94
CA ASP A 152 6.73 1.94 6.42
C ASP A 152 7.07 3.36 5.93
N ASN A 153 6.71 3.68 4.68
CA ASN A 153 6.86 5.00 4.06
C ASN A 153 6.04 5.10 2.77
N PHE A 154 5.99 6.30 2.21
CA PHE A 154 5.19 6.59 1.02
C PHE A 154 5.67 5.91 -0.26
N GLU A 155 7.00 5.69 -0.43
CA GLU A 155 7.51 4.97 -1.60
C GLU A 155 6.99 3.53 -1.61
N LYS A 156 7.14 2.84 -0.49
CA LYS A 156 6.66 1.47 -0.34
C LYS A 156 5.15 1.41 -0.59
N PHE A 157 4.41 2.35 -0.01
CA PHE A 157 2.97 2.42 -0.20
C PHE A 157 2.56 2.56 -1.67
N LEU A 158 3.24 3.42 -2.46
CA LEU A 158 2.97 3.53 -3.90
C LEU A 158 3.19 2.22 -4.65
N PHE A 159 4.29 1.50 -4.35
CA PHE A 159 4.56 0.21 -4.99
C PHE A 159 3.62 -0.90 -4.51
N GLN A 160 3.19 -0.87 -3.25
CA GLN A 160 2.15 -1.77 -2.73
C GLN A 160 0.82 -1.55 -3.48
N CYS A 161 0.39 -0.29 -3.66
CA CYS A 161 -0.77 0.08 -4.47
C CYS A 161 -0.65 -0.41 -5.92
N ALA A 162 0.49 -0.14 -6.56
CA ALA A 162 0.72 -0.55 -7.95
C ALA A 162 0.68 -2.07 -8.11
N PHE A 163 1.33 -2.80 -7.20
CA PHE A 163 1.34 -4.26 -7.23
C PHE A 163 -0.06 -4.84 -7.03
N SER A 164 -0.79 -4.35 -6.02
CA SER A 164 -2.16 -4.79 -5.74
C SER A 164 -3.10 -4.56 -6.92
N LYS A 165 -2.94 -3.42 -7.61
CA LYS A 165 -3.75 -3.04 -8.77
C LYS A 165 -3.46 -3.90 -9.99
N TYR A 166 -2.19 -4.04 -10.33
CA TYR A 166 -1.78 -4.49 -11.66
C TYR A 166 -1.24 -5.91 -11.73
N GLU A 167 -0.61 -6.44 -10.66
CA GLU A 167 0.13 -7.68 -10.76
C GLU A 167 -0.74 -8.88 -11.19
N LYS A 168 -1.96 -8.98 -10.64
CA LYS A 168 -2.91 -10.04 -11.00
C LYS A 168 -3.33 -10.04 -12.47
N LEU A 169 -3.15 -8.92 -13.18
CA LEU A 169 -3.45 -8.79 -14.61
C LEU A 169 -2.38 -9.43 -15.50
N ASN A 170 -1.23 -9.82 -14.92
CA ASN A 170 -0.12 -10.43 -15.65
C ASN A 170 -0.32 -11.91 -15.95
N TYR A 171 -1.32 -12.55 -15.33
CA TYR A 171 -1.38 -14.01 -15.21
C TYR A 171 -2.72 -14.57 -15.68
N ASP A 172 -2.70 -15.84 -16.10
CA ASP A 172 -3.89 -16.58 -16.56
C ASP A 172 -4.93 -16.77 -15.44
N THR A 173 -4.47 -16.86 -14.18
CA THR A 173 -5.32 -17.16 -13.03
C THR A 173 -4.98 -16.27 -11.85
N SER A 174 -6.03 -15.84 -11.14
CA SER A 174 -5.93 -15.10 -9.88
C SER A 174 -6.95 -15.65 -8.89
N ILE A 175 -6.47 -16.01 -7.70
CA ILE A 175 -7.29 -16.49 -6.59
C ILE A 175 -7.26 -15.43 -5.50
N ILE A 176 -8.40 -14.78 -5.30
CA ILE A 176 -8.61 -13.77 -4.25
C ILE A 176 -9.07 -14.49 -2.98
N PHE A 177 -8.59 -14.04 -1.83
CA PHE A 177 -8.94 -14.65 -0.54
C PHE A 177 -9.06 -13.62 0.57
N ALA A 178 -9.77 -14.00 1.64
CA ALA A 178 -9.78 -13.27 2.90
C ALA A 178 -9.94 -14.18 4.11
N GLY A 179 -9.44 -13.69 5.24
CA GLY A 179 -9.48 -14.34 6.55
C GLY A 179 -9.95 -13.37 7.62
N SER A 180 -10.89 -13.83 8.45
CA SER A 180 -11.34 -13.08 9.62
C SER A 180 -10.35 -13.21 10.80
N PRO A 181 -10.46 -12.36 11.84
CA PRO A 181 -9.65 -12.48 13.05
C PRO A 181 -9.67 -13.84 13.75
N ASN A 182 -10.81 -14.54 13.73
CA ASN A 182 -10.88 -15.86 14.34
C ASN A 182 -10.13 -16.90 13.51
N MET A 183 -10.24 -16.81 12.18
CA MET A 183 -9.55 -17.72 11.28
C MET A 183 -8.03 -17.59 11.39
N LEU A 184 -7.54 -16.35 11.50
CA LEU A 184 -6.12 -16.07 11.67
C LEU A 184 -5.58 -16.57 13.02
N LYS A 185 -6.33 -16.38 14.10
CA LYS A 185 -5.99 -16.96 15.41
C LYS A 185 -5.85 -18.48 15.36
N GLU A 186 -6.73 -19.15 14.61
CA GLU A 186 -6.66 -20.59 14.42
C GLU A 186 -5.43 -21.02 13.60
N ALA A 187 -5.08 -20.31 12.53
CA ALA A 187 -3.85 -20.57 11.76
C ALA A 187 -2.61 -20.44 12.64
N ILE A 188 -2.46 -19.31 13.34
CA ILE A 188 -1.35 -19.04 14.26
C ILE A 188 -1.22 -20.16 15.30
N LYS A 189 -2.33 -20.57 15.91
CA LYS A 189 -2.37 -21.67 16.88
C LYS A 189 -1.98 -23.02 16.26
N ARG A 190 -2.47 -23.32 15.05
CA ARG A 190 -2.19 -24.59 14.34
C ARG A 190 -0.72 -24.75 14.00
N HIS A 191 -0.08 -23.66 13.57
CA HIS A 191 1.34 -23.66 13.19
C HIS A 191 2.27 -23.41 14.38
N ASN A 192 1.72 -23.18 15.58
CA ASN A 192 2.47 -22.83 16.79
C ASN A 192 3.42 -21.65 16.56
N GLU A 193 2.91 -20.62 15.86
CA GLU A 193 3.63 -19.39 15.56
C GLU A 193 3.17 -18.25 16.46
N SER A 194 3.98 -17.19 16.54
CA SER A 194 3.60 -15.95 17.22
C SER A 194 2.75 -15.02 16.34
N ASP A 195 2.88 -15.15 15.03
CA ASP A 195 2.29 -14.25 14.05
C ASP A 195 2.12 -14.95 12.68
N ILE A 196 1.19 -14.47 11.87
CA ILE A 196 0.91 -14.96 10.52
C ILE A 196 2.11 -14.76 9.58
N PHE A 197 2.96 -13.76 9.82
CA PHE A 197 4.12 -13.48 8.98
C PHE A 197 5.12 -14.63 8.96
N ASN A 198 5.31 -15.33 10.08
CA ASN A 198 6.18 -16.50 10.10
C ASN A 198 5.62 -17.65 9.24
N ILE A 199 4.30 -17.78 9.18
CA ILE A 199 3.62 -18.76 8.30
C ILE A 199 3.87 -18.38 6.83
N ILE A 200 3.67 -17.10 6.48
CA ILE A 200 3.91 -16.58 5.12
C ILE A 200 5.39 -16.73 4.72
N GLU A 201 6.34 -16.47 5.63
CA GLU A 201 7.76 -16.64 5.36
C GLU A 201 8.15 -18.10 5.13
N LYS A 202 7.61 -19.02 5.92
CA LYS A 202 7.82 -20.46 5.72
C LYS A 202 7.24 -20.93 4.40
N PHE A 203 6.03 -20.50 4.07
CA PHE A 203 5.41 -20.75 2.76
C PHE A 203 6.29 -20.22 1.63
N SER A 204 6.75 -18.98 1.74
CA SER A 204 7.61 -18.34 0.73
C SER A 204 8.90 -19.11 0.50
N LYS A 205 9.55 -19.58 1.59
CA LYS A 205 10.76 -20.42 1.51
C LYS A 205 10.48 -21.78 0.88
N THR A 206 9.38 -22.43 1.23
CA THR A 206 8.99 -23.74 0.68
C THR A 206 8.78 -23.70 -0.83
N TYR A 207 8.25 -22.59 -1.35
CA TYR A 207 7.92 -22.42 -2.76
C TYR A 207 8.86 -21.48 -3.53
N ASP A 208 10.02 -21.14 -2.96
CA ASP A 208 11.05 -20.29 -3.56
C ASP A 208 10.57 -18.90 -4.02
N PHE A 209 9.66 -18.27 -3.26
CA PHE A 209 9.26 -16.89 -3.50
C PHE A 209 10.32 -15.91 -3.01
N GLN A 210 10.61 -14.90 -3.83
CA GLN A 210 11.38 -13.73 -3.46
C GLN A 210 10.46 -12.69 -2.82
N ARG A 211 10.87 -12.15 -1.67
CA ARG A 211 10.16 -11.04 -1.01
C ARG A 211 10.47 -9.73 -1.74
N ALA A 212 9.44 -8.95 -2.05
CA ALA A 212 9.62 -7.61 -2.62
C ALA A 212 10.14 -6.63 -1.54
N TRP A 213 11.01 -5.69 -1.93
CA TRP A 213 11.59 -4.70 -0.99
C TRP A 213 10.53 -3.78 -0.38
N PHE A 214 9.40 -3.58 -1.05
CA PHE A 214 8.24 -2.83 -0.58
C PHE A 214 7.24 -3.68 0.21
N SER A 215 7.60 -4.90 0.59
CA SER A 215 6.90 -5.58 1.68
C SER A 215 7.26 -4.94 3.03
N ASP A 216 6.34 -4.99 3.98
CA ASP A 216 6.52 -4.45 5.33
C ASP A 216 5.71 -5.27 6.36
N LEU A 217 5.26 -4.64 7.46
CA LEU A 217 4.51 -5.30 8.53
C LEU A 217 3.03 -5.53 8.21
N THR A 218 2.46 -4.88 7.20
CA THR A 218 1.03 -5.02 6.85
C THR A 218 0.88 -5.56 5.45
N HIS A 219 1.88 -5.37 4.58
CA HIS A 219 1.88 -5.77 3.19
C HIS A 219 2.97 -6.82 2.92
N HIS A 220 2.55 -8.05 2.60
CA HIS A 220 3.42 -9.17 2.27
C HIS A 220 3.33 -9.50 0.80
N ILE A 221 4.46 -9.35 0.11
CA ILE A 221 4.51 -9.44 -1.34
C ILE A 221 5.63 -10.39 -1.72
N GLY A 222 5.24 -11.49 -2.36
CA GLY A 222 6.15 -12.52 -2.83
C GLY A 222 5.98 -12.74 -4.33
N PHE A 223 7.09 -12.93 -5.02
CA PHE A 223 7.07 -13.21 -6.46
C PHE A 223 8.13 -14.25 -6.83
N LYS A 224 7.87 -14.98 -7.91
CA LYS A 224 8.81 -15.85 -8.61
C LYS A 224 8.41 -15.94 -10.07
N ASP A 225 9.15 -16.71 -10.86
CA ASP A 225 8.85 -16.88 -12.29
C ASP A 225 7.43 -17.44 -12.52
N GLY A 226 6.56 -16.59 -13.08
CA GLY A 226 5.17 -16.93 -13.43
C GLY A 226 4.17 -16.97 -12.26
N ILE A 227 4.54 -16.56 -11.04
CA ILE A 227 3.61 -16.47 -9.89
C ILE A 227 3.96 -15.28 -9.00
N GLY A 228 2.93 -14.54 -8.57
CA GLY A 228 3.01 -13.52 -7.53
C GLY A 228 1.88 -13.65 -6.51
N PHE A 229 2.12 -13.21 -5.28
CA PHE A 229 1.07 -13.03 -4.28
C PHE A 229 1.19 -11.68 -3.58
N TYR A 230 0.05 -11.20 -3.14
CA TYR A 230 -0.12 -10.02 -2.31
C TYR A 230 -1.01 -10.40 -1.13
N ILE A 231 -0.54 -10.17 0.09
CA ILE A 231 -1.31 -10.38 1.32
C ILE A 231 -1.24 -9.10 2.14
N GLU A 232 -2.39 -8.53 2.41
CA GLU A 232 -2.56 -7.44 3.34
C GLU A 232 -3.13 -7.97 4.66
N ASN A 233 -2.51 -7.62 5.79
CA ASN A 233 -2.98 -7.98 7.13
C ASN A 233 -3.20 -6.71 7.96
N ARG A 234 -4.44 -6.48 8.39
CA ARG A 234 -4.87 -5.33 9.20
C ARG A 234 -5.90 -5.77 10.23
N ASP A 235 -5.78 -5.26 11.46
CA ASP A 235 -6.72 -5.53 12.56
C ASP A 235 -6.94 -7.03 12.85
N ASN A 236 -5.88 -7.82 12.67
CA ASN A 236 -5.89 -9.29 12.72
C ASN A 236 -6.79 -9.93 11.66
N SER A 237 -7.18 -9.22 10.61
CA SER A 237 -7.84 -9.75 9.42
C SER A 237 -6.87 -9.71 8.25
N LEU A 238 -7.02 -10.61 7.27
CA LEU A 238 -6.21 -10.52 6.06
C LEU A 238 -7.06 -10.65 4.82
N CYS A 239 -6.57 -10.04 3.74
CA CYS A 239 -7.07 -10.24 2.40
C CYS A 239 -5.90 -10.23 1.42
N GLY A 240 -6.14 -10.69 0.20
CA GLY A 240 -5.09 -10.73 -0.78
C GLY A 240 -5.44 -11.52 -2.01
N PHE A 241 -4.42 -11.76 -2.81
CA PHE A 241 -4.51 -12.69 -3.93
C PHE A 241 -3.21 -13.44 -4.11
N ILE A 242 -3.32 -14.58 -4.79
CA ILE A 242 -2.22 -15.27 -5.43
C ILE A 242 -2.59 -15.47 -6.90
N ALA A 243 -1.69 -15.09 -7.80
CA ALA A 243 -1.92 -15.11 -9.22
C ALA A 243 -0.71 -15.72 -9.94
N GLY A 244 -0.96 -16.46 -11.00
CA GLY A 244 0.09 -17.16 -11.73
C GLY A 244 -0.39 -17.83 -13.02
N ASP A 245 0.57 -18.20 -13.85
CA ASP A 245 0.31 -18.92 -15.11
C ASP A 245 -0.15 -20.35 -14.82
N LEU A 246 -1.05 -20.88 -15.66
CA LEU A 246 -1.65 -22.21 -15.44
C LEU A 246 -0.62 -23.34 -15.40
N ASP A 247 0.48 -23.21 -16.15
CA ASP A 247 1.55 -24.20 -16.22
C ASP A 247 2.48 -24.20 -14.99
N LYS A 248 2.30 -23.26 -14.05
CA LYS A 248 3.14 -23.10 -12.85
C LYS A 248 2.58 -23.77 -11.59
N GLN A 249 1.60 -24.67 -11.73
CA GLN A 249 0.94 -25.35 -10.59
C GLN A 249 0.27 -24.37 -9.62
N ILE A 250 -0.25 -23.26 -10.15
CA ILE A 250 -0.84 -22.17 -9.36
C ILE A 250 -1.95 -22.66 -8.43
N ASP A 251 -2.82 -23.57 -8.89
CA ASP A 251 -3.93 -24.09 -8.08
C ASP A 251 -3.43 -24.80 -6.82
N ASN A 252 -2.45 -25.69 -6.94
CA ASN A 252 -1.87 -26.41 -5.79
C ASN A 252 -1.19 -25.47 -4.79
N ILE A 253 -0.45 -24.49 -5.31
CA ILE A 253 0.28 -23.51 -4.50
C ILE A 253 -0.72 -22.62 -3.76
N ALA A 254 -1.77 -22.17 -4.45
CA ALA A 254 -2.83 -21.35 -3.88
C ALA A 254 -3.64 -22.12 -2.84
N GLU A 255 -4.06 -23.35 -3.12
CA GLU A 255 -4.77 -24.20 -2.15
C GLU A 255 -3.94 -24.40 -0.88
N THR A 256 -2.64 -24.64 -1.02
CA THR A 256 -1.73 -24.75 0.12
C THR A 256 -1.69 -23.44 0.91
N LEU A 257 -1.52 -22.30 0.25
CA LEU A 257 -1.51 -20.99 0.90
C LEU A 257 -2.81 -20.74 1.68
N LEU A 258 -3.97 -20.99 1.06
CA LEU A 258 -5.28 -20.81 1.67
C LEU A 258 -5.44 -21.68 2.92
N VAL A 259 -4.99 -22.94 2.88
CA VAL A 259 -5.03 -23.86 4.02
C VAL A 259 -4.10 -23.39 5.15
N GLU A 260 -2.85 -23.06 4.85
CA GLU A 260 -1.85 -22.61 5.83
C GLU A 260 -2.31 -21.33 6.55
N LEU A 261 -2.88 -20.38 5.82
CA LEU A 261 -3.40 -19.13 6.37
C LEU A 261 -4.81 -19.27 6.98
N ASN A 262 -5.45 -20.43 6.82
CA ASN A 262 -6.83 -20.68 7.20
C ASN A 262 -7.79 -19.64 6.60
N VAL A 263 -7.71 -19.36 5.30
CA VAL A 263 -8.53 -18.32 4.65
C VAL A 263 -9.44 -18.90 3.58
N ILE A 264 -10.50 -18.16 3.25
CA ILE A 264 -11.46 -18.57 2.22
C ILE A 264 -11.21 -17.83 0.92
N LYS A 265 -11.43 -18.54 -0.19
CA LYS A 265 -11.50 -17.93 -1.52
C LYS A 265 -12.72 -17.01 -1.59
N ILE A 266 -12.52 -15.82 -2.15
CA ILE A 266 -13.60 -14.90 -2.51
C ILE A 266 -13.87 -15.09 -4.00
N ASN A 267 -15.13 -15.32 -4.36
CA ASN A 267 -15.60 -15.44 -5.75
C ASN A 267 -16.00 -14.07 -6.31
#